data_AF-A0A1L5FBR1-F1
#
_entry.id   AF-A0A1L5FBR1-F1
#
_cell.length_a   1.000
_cell.length_b   1.000
_cell.length_c   1.000
_cell.angle_alpha   90.00
_cell.angle_beta   90.00
_cell.angle_gamma   90.00
#
_symmetry.space_group_name_H-M   'P 1'
#
loop_
_entity.id
_entity.type
_entity.pdbx_description
1 polymer ?
#
loop_
_entity_poly.entity_id
_entity_poly.type
_entity_poly.pdbx_seq_one_letter_code
_entity_poly.pdbx_strand_id
1 'polypeptide(L)'
;MAKTPLKKIIKAKLKSHKELSEIEKLREQLKYEIAEELGLKEKIDTYGWSGLTSEETGRIGGIMTKKKKELNIPKNEILLNNKDKFKDL
;
A
#
# COMPACT_ATOMS: atom_id res chain seq x y z
N MET A 1 12.46 -15.57 -17.38
CA MET A 1 12.59 -15.67 -15.91
C MET A 1 11.45 -14.89 -15.27
N ALA A 2 10.63 -15.52 -14.42
CA ALA A 2 9.48 -14.85 -13.79
C ALA A 2 9.96 -13.77 -12.82
N LYS A 3 9.48 -12.53 -12.97
CA LYS A 3 9.84 -11.40 -12.07
C LYS A 3 9.37 -11.71 -10.65
N THR A 4 10.21 -11.43 -9.65
CA THR A 4 9.87 -11.69 -8.25
C THR A 4 8.67 -10.83 -7.81
N PRO A 5 7.64 -11.41 -7.17
CA PRO A 5 6.48 -10.66 -6.71
C PRO A 5 6.83 -9.58 -5.68
N LEU A 6 6.31 -8.37 -5.90
CA LEU A 6 6.37 -7.19 -5.02
C LEU A 6 6.24 -7.50 -3.51
N LYS A 7 5.24 -8.32 -3.16
CA LYS A 7 4.96 -8.72 -1.77
C LYS A 7 6.17 -9.38 -1.11
N LYS A 8 6.95 -10.16 -1.87
CA LYS A 8 8.15 -10.87 -1.38
C LYS A 8 9.30 -9.89 -1.14
N ILE A 9 9.44 -8.87 -1.99
CA ILE A 9 10.45 -7.81 -1.85
C ILE A 9 10.14 -6.93 -0.63
N ILE A 10 8.89 -6.52 -0.45
CA ILE A 10 8.43 -5.72 0.70
C ILE A 10 8.64 -6.49 2.01
N LYS A 11 8.25 -7.77 2.06
CA LYS A 11 8.46 -8.63 3.24
C LYS A 11 9.95 -8.79 3.58
N ALA A 12 10.83 -8.87 2.58
CA ALA A 12 12.27 -8.92 2.79
C ALA A 12 12.81 -7.59 3.34
N LYS A 13 12.41 -6.44 2.79
CA LYS A 13 12.84 -5.11 3.28
C LYS A 13 12.39 -4.81 4.72
N LEU A 14 11.14 -5.14 5.06
CA LEU A 14 10.61 -5.03 6.43
C LEU A 14 11.42 -5.88 7.41
N LYS A 15 11.81 -7.10 7.00
CA LYS A 15 12.68 -7.98 7.80
C LYS A 15 14.11 -7.43 7.95
N SER A 16 14.55 -6.57 7.03
CA SER A 16 15.90 -5.98 7.01
C SER A 16 15.98 -4.58 7.62
N HIS A 17 14.91 -4.06 8.26
CA HIS A 17 14.85 -2.69 8.79
C HIS A 17 15.30 -1.61 7.79
N LYS A 18 15.02 -1.83 6.50
CA LYS A 18 15.41 -0.88 5.44
C LYS A 18 14.30 0.16 5.29
N GLU A 19 14.67 1.45 5.23
CA GLU A 19 13.70 2.55 5.14
C GLU A 19 12.72 2.36 3.97
N LEU A 20 11.43 2.48 4.30
CA LEU A 20 10.34 2.48 3.35
C LEU A 20 10.38 3.78 2.55
N SER A 21 10.25 3.68 1.22
CA SER A 21 10.13 4.84 0.35
C SER A 21 8.88 5.65 0.73
N GLU A 22 8.91 6.97 0.50
CA GLU A 22 7.77 7.87 0.74
C GLU A 22 6.47 7.37 0.10
N ILE A 23 6.58 6.73 -1.06
CA ILE A 23 5.45 6.11 -1.77
C ILE A 23 4.85 4.92 -1.00
N GLU A 24 5.68 4.16 -0.29
CA GLU A 24 5.23 3.05 0.55
C GLU A 24 4.49 3.58 1.79
N LYS A 25 4.99 4.66 2.40
CA LYS A 25 4.33 5.37 3.51
C LYS A 25 2.98 5.96 3.10
N LEU A 26 2.94 6.70 1.99
CA LEU A 26 1.72 7.33 1.47
C LEU A 26 0.63 6.30 1.16
N ARG A 27 1.02 5.13 0.61
CA ARG A 27 0.09 4.01 0.39
C ARG A 27 -0.51 3.51 1.69
N GLU A 28 0.31 3.35 2.71
CA GLU A 28 -0.12 2.84 4.00
C GLU A 28 -1.10 3.83 4.64
N GLN A 29 -0.77 5.12 4.65
CA GLN A 29 -1.66 6.18 5.11
C GLN A 29 -3.01 6.19 4.39
N LEU A 30 -3.01 6.16 3.05
CA LEU A 30 -4.26 6.12 2.26
C LEU A 30 -5.14 4.92 2.61
N LYS A 31 -4.55 3.76 2.90
CA LYS A 31 -5.34 2.59 3.32
C LYS A 31 -5.96 2.80 4.69
N TYR A 32 -5.23 3.36 5.64
CA TYR A 32 -5.73 3.68 6.97
C TYR A 32 -6.83 4.74 6.92
N GLU A 33 -6.68 5.79 6.10
CA GLU A 33 -7.73 6.79 5.88
C GLU A 33 -9.00 6.17 5.32
N ILE A 34 -8.89 5.33 4.28
CA ILE A 34 -10.07 4.63 3.71
C ILE A 34 -10.69 3.70 4.74
N ALA A 35 -9.89 3.02 5.55
CA ALA A 35 -10.41 2.17 6.61
C ALA A 35 -11.14 2.98 7.69
N GLU A 36 -10.66 4.18 8.02
CA GLU A 36 -11.31 5.12 8.93
C GLU A 36 -12.63 5.62 8.34
N GLU A 37 -12.65 6.03 7.06
CA GLU A 37 -13.87 6.39 6.32
C GLU A 37 -14.91 5.26 6.33
N LEU A 38 -14.47 4.00 6.30
CA LEU A 38 -15.34 2.82 6.32
C LEU A 38 -15.70 2.34 7.75
N GLY A 39 -15.20 3.00 8.80
CA GLY A 39 -15.42 2.58 10.19
C GLY A 39 -14.70 1.29 10.59
N LEU A 40 -13.72 0.85 9.80
CA LEU A 40 -12.93 -0.37 10.03
C LEU A 40 -11.65 -0.13 10.82
N LYS A 41 -11.32 1.13 11.10
CA LYS A 41 -10.07 1.53 11.79
C LYS A 41 -9.90 0.81 13.13
N GLU A 42 -10.91 0.80 13.99
CA GLU A 42 -10.84 0.18 15.32
C GLU A 42 -10.53 -1.33 15.24
N LYS A 43 -11.10 -1.99 14.23
CA LYS A 43 -10.88 -3.41 13.97
C LYS A 43 -9.46 -3.69 13.49
N ILE A 44 -8.90 -2.81 12.65
CA ILE A 44 -7.50 -2.90 12.21
C ILE A 44 -6.54 -2.62 13.36
N ASP A 45 -6.85 -1.65 14.22
CA ASP A 45 -6.00 -1.33 15.37
C ASP A 45 -5.94 -2.51 16.35
N THR A 46 -7.10 -3.16 16.58
CA THR A 46 -7.21 -4.28 17.53
C THR A 46 -6.70 -5.60 16.96
N TYR A 47 -7.07 -5.96 15.72
CA TYR A 47 -6.84 -7.29 15.14
C TYR A 47 -5.86 -7.28 13.96
N GLY A 48 -5.35 -6.12 13.58
CA GLY A 48 -4.55 -5.93 12.38
C GLY A 48 -5.36 -6.11 11.10
N TRP A 49 -4.68 -5.93 9.97
CA TRP A 49 -5.25 -6.15 8.63
C TRP A 49 -5.75 -7.58 8.40
N SER A 50 -5.22 -8.57 9.13
CA SER A 50 -5.68 -9.96 9.11
C SER A 50 -7.04 -10.18 9.77
N GLY A 51 -7.49 -9.25 10.62
CA GLY A 51 -8.80 -9.33 11.26
C GLY A 51 -9.96 -8.91 10.36
N LEU A 52 -9.67 -8.33 9.18
CA LEU A 52 -10.69 -7.93 8.23
C LEU A 52 -11.17 -9.10 7.38
N THR A 53 -12.44 -9.08 7.00
CA THR A 53 -13.02 -10.05 6.06
C THR A 53 -12.56 -9.76 4.62
N SER A 54 -12.69 -10.76 3.75
CA SER A 54 -12.43 -10.60 2.31
C SER A 54 -13.26 -9.47 1.68
N GLU A 55 -14.49 -9.25 2.18
CA GLU A 55 -15.36 -8.17 1.69
C GLU A 55 -14.85 -6.80 2.16
N GLU A 56 -14.52 -6.64 3.45
CA GLU A 56 -13.99 -5.40 4.02
C GLU A 56 -12.66 -4.98 3.35
N THR A 57 -11.73 -5.93 3.25
CA THR A 57 -10.45 -5.71 2.54
C THR A 57 -10.66 -5.43 1.05
N GLY A 58 -11.62 -6.08 0.41
CA GLY A 58 -12.01 -5.85 -0.98
C GLY A 58 -12.54 -4.44 -1.22
N ARG A 59 -13.40 -3.92 -0.32
CA ARG A 59 -13.92 -2.54 -0.37
C ARG A 59 -12.79 -1.52 -0.27
N ILE A 60 -11.87 -1.68 0.69
CA ILE A 60 -10.70 -0.80 0.83
C ILE A 60 -9.84 -0.81 -0.44
N GLY A 61 -9.57 -2.00 -1.00
CA GLY A 61 -8.81 -2.15 -2.25
C GLY A 61 -9.49 -1.51 -3.47
N GLY A 62 -10.82 -1.60 -3.56
CA GLY A 62 -11.62 -0.97 -4.60
C GLY A 62 -11.54 0.54 -4.57
N ILE A 63 -11.75 1.15 -3.39
CA ILE A 63 -11.65 2.61 -3.20
C ILE A 63 -10.23 3.09 -3.48
N MET A 64 -9.21 2.35 -3.02
CA MET A 64 -7.82 2.68 -3.30
C MET A 64 -7.52 2.68 -4.81
N THR A 65 -8.11 1.75 -5.56
CA THR A 65 -7.95 1.68 -7.02
C THR A 65 -8.63 2.86 -7.71
N LYS A 66 -9.81 3.27 -7.22
CA LYS A 66 -10.53 4.44 -7.72
C LYS A 66 -9.75 5.74 -7.47
N LYS A 67 -9.31 5.98 -6.22
CA LYS A 67 -8.48 7.15 -5.84
C LYS A 67 -7.20 7.22 -6.67
N LYS A 68 -6.53 6.08 -6.94
CA LYS A 68 -5.34 6.04 -7.81
C LYS A 68 -5.63 6.44 -9.26
N LYS A 69 -6.79 6.05 -9.80
CA LYS A 69 -7.20 6.39 -11.16
C LYS A 69 -7.53 7.88 -11.28
N GLU A 70 -8.20 8.44 -10.28
CA GLU A 70 -8.56 9.87 -10.23
C GLU A 70 -7.33 10.78 -10.07
N LEU A 71 -6.38 10.39 -9.22
CA LEU A 71 -5.13 11.13 -8.99
C LEU A 71 -4.06 10.87 -10.06
N ASN A 72 -4.36 10.07 -11.09
CA ASN A 72 -3.44 9.67 -12.16
C ASN A 72 -2.09 9.12 -11.63
N ILE A 73 -2.13 8.45 -10.47
CA ILE A 73 -0.93 7.94 -9.81
C ILE A 73 -0.39 6.77 -10.64
N PRO A 74 0.89 6.83 -11.09
CA PRO A 74 1.45 5.80 -11.93
C PRO A 74 1.42 4.42 -11.24
N LYS A 75 1.16 3.38 -12.03
CA LYS A 75 1.04 1.99 -11.54
C LYS A 75 2.27 1.58 -10.74
N ASN A 76 2.06 0.64 -9.81
CA ASN A 76 3.11 0.09 -8.94
C ASN A 76 4.37 -0.39 -9.68
N GLU A 77 4.23 -0.78 -10.95
CA GLU A 77 5.34 -1.17 -11.82
C GLU A 77 6.28 -0.01 -12.18
N ILE A 78 5.78 1.23 -12.30
CA ILE A 78 6.59 2.41 -12.63
C ILE A 78 7.34 2.91 -11.38
N LEU A 79 6.71 2.83 -10.21
CA LEU A 79 7.26 3.24 -8.92
C LEU A 79 8.43 2.35 -8.46
N LEU A 80 8.41 1.07 -8.81
CA LEU A 80 9.53 0.16 -8.56
C LEU A 80 10.71 0.34 -9.51
N ASN A 81 10.44 0.78 -10.74
CA ASN A 81 11.42 0.87 -11.81
C ASN A 81 12.14 2.23 -11.86
N ASN A 82 11.61 3.25 -11.16
CA ASN A 82 12.19 4.60 -11.05
C ASN A 82 12.62 4.90 -9.61
N LYS A 83 13.52 4.08 -9.05
CA LYS A 83 14.15 4.39 -7.75
C LYS A 83 15.01 5.67 -7.78
N ASP A 84 15.39 6.13 -8.97
CA ASP A 84 16.37 7.20 -9.15
C ASP A 84 15.75 8.59 -9.44
N LYS A 85 14.42 8.71 -9.64
CA LYS A 85 13.79 9.99 -10.03
C LYS A 85 13.24 10.86 -8.89
N PHE A 86 13.27 10.38 -7.65
CA PHE A 86 12.77 11.13 -6.48
C PHE A 86 13.86 11.30 -5.41
N LYS A 87 15.13 11.38 -5.84
CA LYS A 87 16.24 11.65 -4.92
C LYS A 87 16.43 13.15 -4.65
N ASP A 88 15.72 14.01 -5.39
CA ASP A 88 15.88 15.46 -5.39
C ASP A 88 14.54 16.21 -5.25
N LEU A 89 13.53 15.59 -4.63
CA LEU A 89 12.35 16.30 -4.11
C LEU A 89 12.27 16.07 -2.61
#